data_AF-A0A181CAE3-F1
#
_entry.id   AF-A0A181CAE3-F1
#
_cell.length_a   1.000
_cell.length_b   1.000
_cell.length_c   1.000
_cell.angle_alpha   90.00
_cell.angle_beta   90.00
_cell.angle_gamma   90.00
#
_symmetry.space_group_name_H-M   'P 1'
#
loop_
_entity.id
_entity.type
_entity.pdbx_description
1 polymer ?
#
loop_
_entity_poly.entity_id
_entity_poly.type
_entity_poly.pdbx_seq_one_letter_code
_entity_poly.pdbx_strand_id
1 'polypeptide(L)'
;MKVTSYGLFWRKDEIDWHPGNGNHNRFRLLGRVGSNRGHIKIVDFRHQQGIYILYDHYGPGYVGLTRNQGLGKRLKDHTQDHLAGKWDRFSWFGFRPIDETPTEHGLLPLGETKEDLTEETNTTIGDLEALLIRAIGPKRNRVFMGFGNAEEWTQIEYDRVDTYMNRLGND
;
A
#
# COMPACT_ATOMS: atom_id res chain seq x y z
N MET A 1 -7.71 14.02 7.39
CA MET A 1 -7.06 12.72 7.12
C MET A 1 -6.40 12.83 5.76
N LYS A 2 -5.07 12.68 5.68
CA LYS A 2 -4.30 12.96 4.46
C LYS A 2 -3.67 11.67 3.94
N VAL A 3 -3.78 11.41 2.64
CA VAL A 3 -3.04 10.30 2.00
C VAL A 3 -1.56 10.69 1.92
N THR A 4 -0.68 9.83 2.45
CA THR A 4 0.78 10.03 2.47
C THR A 4 1.50 9.14 1.46
N SER A 5 0.93 7.98 1.16
CA SER A 5 1.47 6.97 0.27
C SER A 5 0.33 6.15 -0.32
N TYR A 6 0.49 5.63 -1.52
CA TYR A 6 -0.50 4.76 -2.13
C TYR A 6 0.14 3.73 -3.06
N GLY A 7 -0.55 2.62 -3.27
CA GLY A 7 -0.18 1.59 -4.24
C GLY A 7 -1.39 1.20 -5.06
N LEU A 8 -1.21 1.01 -6.37
CA LEU A 8 -2.32 0.82 -7.30
C LEU A 8 -2.25 -0.52 -7.99
N PHE A 9 -3.39 -1.22 -8.02
CA PHE A 9 -3.56 -2.48 -8.74
C PHE A 9 -2.50 -3.53 -8.43
N TRP A 10 -1.99 -3.53 -7.19
CA TRP A 10 -1.09 -4.55 -6.68
C TRP A 10 -1.78 -5.90 -6.81
N ARG A 11 -1.03 -6.91 -7.22
CA ARG A 11 -1.55 -8.24 -7.49
C ARG A 11 -1.51 -9.08 -6.23
N LYS A 12 -2.57 -9.85 -6.01
CA LYS A 12 -2.72 -10.72 -4.84
C LYS A 12 -1.72 -11.88 -4.85
N ASP A 13 -1.40 -12.41 -6.03
CA ASP A 13 -0.50 -13.54 -6.25
C ASP A 13 0.97 -13.22 -6.01
N GLU A 14 1.35 -11.94 -6.09
CA GLU A 14 2.70 -11.45 -5.79
C GLU A 14 2.97 -11.28 -4.28
N ILE A 15 2.10 -11.82 -3.42
CA ILE A 15 2.21 -11.74 -1.96
C ILE A 15 2.19 -13.13 -1.39
N ASP A 16 3.21 -13.45 -0.59
CA ASP A 16 3.20 -14.65 0.23
C ASP A 16 2.36 -14.43 1.48
N TRP A 17 1.11 -14.88 1.43
CA TRP A 17 0.12 -14.73 2.51
C TRP A 17 0.38 -15.65 3.70
N HIS A 18 1.08 -16.77 3.51
CA HIS A 18 1.28 -17.82 4.52
C HIS A 18 2.72 -18.33 4.52
N PRO A 19 3.72 -17.46 4.75
CA PRO A 19 5.09 -17.92 4.82
C PRO A 19 5.28 -18.80 6.07
N GLY A 20 6.14 -19.82 5.96
CA GLY A 20 6.36 -20.88 6.97
C GLY A 20 7.04 -20.43 8.29
N ASN A 21 7.97 -21.21 8.85
CA ASN A 21 8.72 -20.85 10.08
C ASN A 21 10.22 -20.67 9.79
N GLY A 22 10.76 -19.44 9.79
CA GLY A 22 12.12 -19.10 9.31
C GLY A 22 12.37 -17.59 9.17
N ASN A 23 13.63 -17.16 8.94
CA ASN A 23 14.01 -15.73 8.96
C ASN A 23 13.38 -14.88 7.83
N HIS A 24 13.04 -15.52 6.70
CA HIS A 24 12.26 -14.93 5.62
C HIS A 24 10.74 -15.00 5.86
N ASN A 25 10.30 -15.73 6.90
CA ASN A 25 8.91 -16.13 7.10
C ASN A 25 8.07 -15.18 7.96
N ARG A 26 8.04 -13.93 7.57
CA ARG A 26 6.96 -13.05 8.03
C ARG A 26 6.23 -12.63 6.78
N PHE A 27 4.90 -12.81 6.79
CA PHE A 27 4.01 -12.23 5.79
C PHE A 27 4.46 -10.80 5.59
N ARG A 28 4.64 -10.30 4.37
CA ARG A 28 5.16 -8.96 4.07
C ARG A 28 4.36 -8.32 2.95
N LEU A 29 4.21 -6.99 2.98
CA LEU A 29 3.51 -6.23 1.96
C LEU A 29 4.47 -5.15 1.45
N LEU A 30 5.44 -5.57 0.64
CA LEU A 30 6.55 -4.70 0.25
C LEU A 30 6.21 -3.84 -0.96
N GLY A 31 6.47 -2.54 -0.83
CA GLY A 31 6.51 -1.61 -1.95
C GLY A 31 7.87 -0.96 -2.08
N ARG A 32 8.17 -0.46 -3.27
CA ARG A 32 9.36 0.35 -3.54
C ARG A 32 9.07 1.66 -4.24
N VAL A 33 9.99 2.59 -4.06
CA VAL A 33 10.23 3.75 -4.93
C VAL A 33 11.67 3.70 -5.42
N GLY A 34 11.86 4.00 -6.71
CA GLY A 34 13.15 3.81 -7.37
C GLY A 34 13.48 2.32 -7.56
N SER A 35 14.57 2.07 -8.26
CA SER A 35 15.05 0.70 -8.56
C SER A 35 16.56 0.56 -8.44
N ASN A 36 17.32 1.66 -8.55
CA ASN A 36 18.77 1.66 -8.49
C ASN A 36 19.28 1.56 -7.04
N ARG A 37 20.42 0.90 -6.86
CA ARG A 37 21.14 0.85 -5.58
C ARG A 37 21.46 2.27 -5.08
N GLY A 38 21.43 2.49 -3.77
CA GLY A 38 21.67 3.80 -3.14
C GLY A 38 20.49 4.79 -3.21
N HIS A 39 19.53 4.58 -4.11
CA HIS A 39 18.34 5.44 -4.26
C HIS A 39 17.01 4.70 -4.11
N ILE A 40 17.07 3.37 -3.94
CA ILE A 40 15.88 2.57 -3.72
C ILE A 40 15.38 2.74 -2.30
N LYS A 41 14.08 3.02 -2.18
CA LYS A 41 13.36 2.99 -0.91
C LYS A 41 12.46 1.76 -0.90
N ILE A 42 12.48 1.01 0.20
CA ILE A 42 11.59 -0.15 0.39
C ILE A 42 10.87 0.00 1.72
N VAL A 43 9.55 -0.18 1.69
CA VAL A 43 8.68 -0.10 2.86
C VAL A 43 7.80 -1.33 2.93
N ASP A 44 7.56 -1.80 4.15
CA ASP A 44 6.57 -2.83 4.44
C ASP A 44 5.25 -2.20 4.91
N PHE A 45 4.23 -2.24 4.05
CA PHE A 45 2.95 -1.58 4.26
C PHE A 45 1.94 -2.39 5.08
N ARG A 46 2.32 -3.54 5.65
CA ARG A 46 1.40 -4.38 6.43
C ARG A 46 0.65 -3.64 7.53
N HIS A 47 1.32 -2.69 8.16
CA HIS A 47 0.80 -1.92 9.30
C HIS A 47 0.26 -0.55 8.91
N GLN A 48 0.05 -0.30 7.61
CA GLN A 48 -0.53 0.93 7.12
C GLN A 48 -2.01 1.05 7.56
N GLN A 49 -2.43 2.27 7.88
CA GLN A 49 -3.82 2.65 8.09
C GLN A 49 -4.31 3.35 6.82
N GLY A 50 -5.55 3.16 6.43
CA GLY A 50 -5.93 3.59 5.09
C GLY A 50 -7.24 3.06 4.58
N ILE A 51 -7.52 3.41 3.33
CA ILE A 51 -8.58 2.80 2.53
C ILE A 51 -7.93 1.84 1.54
N TYR A 52 -8.61 0.73 1.24
CA TYR A 52 -8.22 -0.18 0.18
C TYR A 52 -9.43 -0.56 -0.67
N ILE A 53 -9.15 -0.93 -1.91
CA ILE A 53 -10.13 -1.31 -2.91
C ILE A 53 -9.70 -2.66 -3.46
N LEU A 54 -10.60 -3.63 -3.49
CA LEU A 54 -10.37 -4.93 -4.11
C LEU A 54 -11.00 -4.92 -5.50
N TYR A 55 -10.26 -5.43 -6.46
CA TYR A 55 -10.68 -5.52 -7.85
C TYR A 55 -10.76 -6.98 -8.29
N ASP A 56 -11.75 -7.26 -9.13
CA ASP A 56 -11.83 -8.47 -9.92
C ASP A 56 -11.57 -8.15 -11.40
N HIS A 57 -11.97 -9.07 -12.29
CA HIS A 57 -11.85 -8.88 -13.74
C HIS A 57 -12.76 -7.75 -14.29
N TYR A 58 -13.87 -7.45 -13.63
CA TYR A 58 -14.86 -6.47 -14.07
C TYR A 58 -14.61 -5.07 -13.49
N GLY A 59 -13.84 -4.96 -12.41
CA GLY A 59 -13.44 -3.68 -11.84
C GLY A 59 -13.46 -3.69 -10.31
N PRO A 60 -13.72 -2.54 -9.64
CA PRO A 60 -13.77 -2.47 -8.19
C PRO A 60 -14.98 -3.26 -7.65
N GLY A 61 -14.73 -4.28 -6.84
CA GLY A 61 -15.77 -5.13 -6.23
C GLY A 61 -16.02 -4.87 -4.75
N TYR A 62 -15.04 -4.29 -4.05
CA TYR A 62 -15.14 -4.02 -2.61
C TYR A 62 -14.26 -2.84 -2.18
N VAL A 63 -14.74 -2.05 -1.21
CA VAL A 63 -13.97 -0.98 -0.57
C VAL A 63 -13.96 -1.21 0.93
N GLY A 64 -12.79 -1.10 1.55
CA GLY A 64 -12.65 -1.26 3.00
C GLY A 64 -11.75 -0.22 3.63
N LEU A 65 -11.98 0.01 4.92
CA LEU A 65 -11.15 0.88 5.76
C LEU A 65 -10.34 0.01 6.73
N THR A 66 -9.08 0.37 6.95
CA THR A 66 -8.22 -0.22 7.98
C THR A 66 -7.71 0.85 8.94
N ARG A 67 -7.86 0.58 10.23
CA ARG A 67 -7.36 1.41 11.34
C ARG A 67 -6.32 0.58 12.09
N ASN A 68 -6.59 0.22 13.34
CA ASN A 68 -5.63 -0.39 14.25
C ASN A 68 -5.11 -1.78 13.82
N GLN A 69 -5.87 -2.55 13.04
CA GLN A 69 -5.46 -3.90 12.62
C GLN A 69 -4.40 -3.91 11.51
N GLY A 70 -4.23 -2.82 10.77
CA GLY A 70 -3.30 -2.71 9.66
C GLY A 70 -3.81 -3.33 8.35
N LEU A 71 -3.39 -2.72 7.23
CA LEU A 71 -3.75 -3.09 5.87
C LEU A 71 -3.49 -4.56 5.56
N GLY A 72 -2.30 -5.05 5.91
CA GLY A 72 -1.88 -6.41 5.60
C GLY A 72 -2.78 -7.46 6.24
N LYS A 73 -3.20 -7.26 7.49
CA LYS A 73 -4.13 -8.19 8.15
C LYS A 73 -5.48 -8.21 7.45
N ARG A 74 -6.06 -7.04 7.14
CA ARG A 74 -7.36 -6.96 6.46
C ARG A 74 -7.35 -7.62 5.10
N LEU A 75 -6.31 -7.39 4.31
CA LEU A 75 -6.15 -8.05 3.01
C LEU A 75 -5.97 -9.57 3.17
N LYS A 76 -5.21 -10.01 4.17
CA LYS A 76 -5.03 -11.43 4.47
C LYS A 76 -6.35 -12.10 4.88
N ASP A 77 -7.15 -11.46 5.72
CA ASP A 77 -8.47 -11.98 6.11
C ASP A 77 -9.38 -12.16 4.88
N HIS A 78 -9.33 -11.24 3.90
CA HIS A 78 -10.06 -11.32 2.63
C HIS A 78 -9.58 -12.43 1.67
N THR A 79 -8.50 -13.13 2.01
CA THR A 79 -8.09 -14.34 1.29
C THR A 79 -8.87 -15.58 1.74
N GLN A 80 -9.54 -15.52 2.89
CA GLN A 80 -10.19 -16.67 3.53
C GLN A 80 -11.67 -16.43 3.89
N ASP A 81 -12.13 -15.18 3.86
CA ASP A 81 -13.50 -14.83 4.23
C ASP A 81 -14.48 -14.90 3.04
N HIS A 82 -15.67 -14.28 3.19
CA HIS A 82 -16.69 -14.23 2.14
C HIS A 82 -16.26 -13.54 0.82
N LEU A 83 -15.13 -12.83 0.79
CA LEU A 83 -14.51 -12.25 -0.41
C LEU A 83 -13.42 -13.14 -1.01
N ALA A 84 -13.11 -14.29 -0.39
CA ALA A 84 -12.15 -15.24 -0.93
C ALA A 84 -12.51 -15.63 -2.37
N GLY A 85 -11.52 -15.57 -3.26
CA GLY A 85 -11.66 -15.88 -4.69
C GLY A 85 -12.39 -14.84 -5.53
N LYS A 86 -12.83 -13.71 -4.93
CA LYS A 86 -13.58 -12.65 -5.63
C LYS A 86 -12.75 -11.44 -6.01
N TRP A 87 -11.42 -11.52 -5.87
CA TRP A 87 -10.50 -10.44 -6.21
C TRP A 87 -9.12 -10.99 -6.55
N ASP A 88 -8.45 -10.32 -7.48
CA ASP A 88 -7.11 -10.67 -7.98
C ASP A 88 -6.12 -9.48 -7.84
N ARG A 89 -6.64 -8.26 -7.68
CA ARG A 89 -5.86 -7.03 -7.51
C ARG A 89 -6.43 -6.16 -6.41
N PHE A 90 -5.61 -5.25 -5.89
CA PHE A 90 -6.04 -4.27 -4.92
C PHE A 90 -5.26 -2.96 -5.06
N SER A 91 -5.90 -1.86 -4.69
CA SER A 91 -5.27 -0.55 -4.51
C SER A 91 -5.41 -0.16 -3.05
N TRP A 92 -4.45 0.58 -2.52
CA TRP A 92 -4.46 1.04 -1.13
C TRP A 92 -3.95 2.47 -1.03
N PHE A 93 -4.47 3.20 -0.05
CA PHE A 93 -4.21 4.62 0.18
C PHE A 93 -3.95 4.80 1.67
N GLY A 94 -2.69 5.04 2.02
CA GLY A 94 -2.17 5.05 3.37
C GLY A 94 -2.17 6.43 4.02
N PHE A 95 -2.39 6.46 5.33
CA PHE A 95 -2.43 7.69 6.14
C PHE A 95 -1.21 7.86 7.05
N ARG A 96 -0.50 6.77 7.37
CA ARG A 96 0.74 6.86 8.16
C ARG A 96 1.86 7.40 7.27
N PRO A 97 2.64 8.38 7.75
CA PRO A 97 3.82 8.83 7.03
C PRO A 97 4.87 7.71 6.94
N ILE A 98 5.84 7.89 6.06
CA ILE A 98 7.01 7.02 5.94
C ILE A 98 8.18 7.80 6.54
N ASP A 99 8.88 7.19 7.49
CA ASP A 99 10.04 7.83 8.10
C ASP A 99 11.25 7.73 7.17
N GLU A 100 12.09 8.75 7.16
CA GLU A 100 13.25 8.82 6.26
C GLU A 100 14.46 8.02 6.77
N THR A 101 14.47 7.66 8.06
CA THR A 101 15.56 6.90 8.68
C THR A 101 15.31 5.39 8.51
N PRO A 102 16.14 4.65 7.75
CA PRO A 102 15.98 3.21 7.61
C PRO A 102 16.18 2.46 8.93
N THR A 103 15.48 1.35 9.07
CA THR A 103 15.70 0.35 10.12
C THR A 103 17.05 -0.36 9.95
N GLU A 104 17.44 -1.19 10.93
CA GLU A 104 18.65 -2.03 10.86
C GLU A 104 18.71 -2.95 9.61
N HIS A 105 17.57 -3.20 8.97
CA HIS A 105 17.46 -4.01 7.75
C HIS A 105 17.33 -3.17 6.47
N GLY A 106 17.53 -1.84 6.55
CA GLY A 106 17.44 -0.92 5.41
C GLY A 106 16.02 -0.58 4.97
N LEU A 107 14.99 -1.17 5.56
CA LEU A 107 13.60 -0.82 5.30
C LEU A 107 13.26 0.52 5.94
N LEU A 108 12.53 1.39 5.23
CA LEU A 108 11.95 2.59 5.82
C LEU A 108 10.72 2.21 6.66
N PRO A 109 10.66 2.62 7.94
CA PRO A 109 9.51 2.31 8.79
C PRO A 109 8.32 3.22 8.49
N LEU A 110 7.12 2.76 8.87
CA LEU A 110 5.94 3.61 8.92
C LEU A 110 5.99 4.45 10.20
N GLY A 111 5.88 5.77 10.07
CA GLY A 111 5.82 6.69 11.20
C GLY A 111 4.47 6.65 11.90
N GLU A 112 4.34 7.43 12.98
CA GLU A 112 3.08 7.59 13.70
C GLU A 112 2.15 8.56 12.98
N THR A 113 0.86 8.25 12.96
CA THR A 113 -0.17 9.22 12.56
C THR A 113 -0.24 10.30 13.62
N LYS A 114 0.03 11.56 13.25
CA LYS A 114 -0.26 12.70 14.12
C LYS A 114 -1.76 12.72 14.40
N GLU A 115 -2.14 12.68 15.68
CA GLU A 115 -3.53 12.65 16.15
C GLU A 115 -4.29 13.97 15.94
N ASP A 116 -3.72 14.94 15.22
CA ASP A 116 -4.39 16.19 14.88
C ASP A 116 -5.46 15.95 13.81
N LEU A 117 -6.56 15.35 14.25
CA LEU A 117 -7.87 15.34 13.62
C LEU A 117 -8.49 16.74 13.74
N THR A 118 -7.82 17.76 13.22
CA THR A 118 -8.44 19.05 12.97
C THR A 118 -8.74 19.17 11.48
N GLU A 119 -10.01 18.93 11.17
CA GLU A 119 -10.83 19.51 10.11
C GLU A 119 -10.16 20.46 9.09
N GLU A 120 -9.30 19.96 8.21
CA GLU A 120 -9.19 20.56 6.88
C GLU A 120 -10.08 19.79 5.91
N THR A 121 -11.34 20.21 5.88
CA THR A 121 -12.42 19.66 5.05
C THR A 121 -12.05 19.61 3.57
N ASN A 122 -11.28 20.58 3.07
CA ASN A 122 -10.89 20.66 1.65
C ASN A 122 -9.86 19.58 1.24
N THR A 123 -8.86 19.30 2.08
CA THR A 123 -7.88 18.22 1.82
C THR A 123 -8.55 16.85 1.89
N THR A 124 -9.51 16.69 2.81
CA THR A 124 -10.29 15.45 2.94
C THR A 124 -11.21 15.23 1.74
N ILE A 125 -11.83 16.29 1.20
CA ILE A 125 -12.67 16.21 -0.01
C ILE A 125 -11.82 15.86 -1.24
N GLY A 126 -10.67 16.51 -1.45
CA GLY A 126 -9.78 16.20 -2.58
C GLY A 126 -9.22 14.78 -2.53
N ASP A 127 -8.83 14.30 -1.36
CA ASP A 127 -8.35 12.92 -1.19
C ASP A 127 -9.47 11.89 -1.40
N LEU A 128 -10.69 12.18 -0.92
CA LEU A 128 -11.87 11.34 -1.18
C LEU A 128 -12.26 11.34 -2.67
N GLU A 129 -12.18 12.49 -3.35
CA GLU A 129 -12.45 12.61 -4.78
C GLU A 129 -11.42 11.84 -5.59
N ALA A 130 -10.12 12.02 -5.34
CA ALA A 130 -9.05 11.27 -6.00
C ALA A 130 -9.20 9.76 -5.77
N LEU A 131 -9.57 9.35 -4.55
CA LEU A 131 -9.89 7.96 -4.22
C LEU A 131 -11.07 7.44 -5.03
N LEU A 132 -12.19 8.18 -5.09
CA LEU A 132 -13.37 7.80 -5.86
C LEU A 132 -13.10 7.73 -7.37
N ILE A 133 -12.34 8.67 -7.92
CA ILE A 133 -11.94 8.67 -9.33
C ILE A 133 -11.08 7.43 -9.65
N ARG A 134 -10.10 7.12 -8.80
CA ARG A 134 -9.18 5.99 -9.01
C ARG A 134 -9.88 4.65 -8.76
N ALA A 135 -10.83 4.61 -7.83
CA ALA A 135 -11.67 3.46 -7.56
C ALA A 135 -12.57 3.12 -8.74
N ILE A 136 -13.33 4.10 -9.20
CA ILE A 136 -14.46 3.91 -10.13
C ILE A 136 -14.00 3.96 -11.59
N GLY A 137 -12.83 4.55 -11.89
CA GLY A 137 -12.30 4.70 -13.24
C GLY A 137 -13.32 5.26 -14.25
N PRO A 138 -14.09 6.32 -13.91
CA PRO A 138 -15.18 6.78 -14.78
C PRO A 138 -14.62 7.22 -16.13
N LYS A 139 -15.15 6.64 -17.21
CA LYS A 139 -14.69 6.77 -18.63
C LYS A 139 -14.53 8.21 -19.14
N ARG A 140 -15.00 9.22 -18.41
CA ARG A 140 -14.97 10.65 -18.78
C ARG A 140 -13.97 11.49 -17.98
N ASN A 141 -13.30 10.96 -16.97
CA ASN A 141 -12.23 11.69 -16.29
C ASN A 141 -10.94 11.65 -17.11
N ARG A 142 -10.54 12.80 -17.63
CA ARG A 142 -9.32 13.00 -18.43
C ARG A 142 -8.16 13.61 -17.65
N VAL A 143 -8.43 14.16 -16.46
CA VAL A 143 -7.44 14.75 -15.55
C VAL A 143 -7.48 13.96 -14.25
N PHE A 144 -6.39 13.26 -13.94
CA PHE A 144 -6.19 12.64 -12.65
C PHE A 144 -5.54 13.71 -11.75
N MET A 145 -6.31 14.31 -10.83
CA MET A 145 -5.67 15.06 -9.75
C MET A 145 -4.86 14.05 -8.92
N GLY A 146 -3.54 14.15 -8.97
CA GLY A 146 -2.67 13.39 -8.10
C GLY A 146 -2.86 13.85 -6.65
N PHE A 147 -2.68 12.96 -5.68
CA PHE A 147 -2.59 13.35 -4.28
C PHE A 147 -1.42 14.31 -4.13
N GLY A 148 -1.67 15.60 -3.89
CA GLY A 148 -0.66 16.66 -4.04
C GLY A 148 0.59 16.53 -3.18
N ASN A 149 0.61 15.62 -2.21
CA ASN A 149 1.75 15.33 -1.33
C ASN A 149 1.89 13.82 -1.01
N ALA A 150 1.34 12.92 -1.83
CA ALA A 150 1.50 11.48 -1.62
C ALA A 150 2.39 10.86 -2.70
N GLU A 151 3.23 9.92 -2.29
CA GLU A 151 4.12 9.19 -3.21
C GLU A 151 3.45 7.87 -3.66
N GLU A 152 3.54 7.56 -4.96
CA GLU A 152 3.09 6.27 -5.50
C GLU A 152 4.15 5.20 -5.27
N TRP A 153 3.76 4.06 -4.73
CA TRP A 153 4.62 2.93 -4.45
C TRP A 153 4.30 1.76 -5.39
N THR A 154 5.35 1.24 -6.03
CA THR A 154 5.25 0.06 -6.88
C THR A 154 5.40 -1.20 -6.04
N GLN A 155 4.54 -2.20 -6.25
CA GLN A 155 4.67 -3.50 -5.60
C GLN A 155 6.03 -4.13 -5.91
N ILE A 156 6.63 -4.81 -4.93
CA ILE A 156 7.72 -5.73 -5.19
C ILE A 156 7.11 -7.11 -5.48
N GLU A 157 7.34 -7.62 -6.70
CA GLU A 157 6.97 -8.98 -7.13
C GLU A 157 7.65 -10.03 -6.24
N TYR A 158 6.97 -11.17 -6.04
CA TYR A 158 7.40 -12.19 -5.10
C TYR A 158 8.81 -12.73 -5.42
N ASP A 159 9.07 -13.02 -6.70
CA ASP A 159 10.36 -13.50 -7.19
C ASP A 159 11.47 -12.43 -7.17
N ARG A 160 11.10 -11.15 -7.02
CA ARG A 160 12.03 -10.01 -6.97
C ARG A 160 12.36 -9.54 -5.56
N VAL A 161 11.74 -10.11 -4.52
CA VAL A 161 11.97 -9.70 -3.12
C VAL A 161 13.46 -9.71 -2.79
N ASP A 162 14.16 -10.83 -2.98
CA ASP A 162 15.59 -10.95 -2.64
C ASP A 162 16.45 -10.00 -3.48
N THR A 163 16.10 -9.82 -4.76
CA THR A 163 16.82 -8.91 -5.66
C THR A 163 16.81 -7.49 -5.12
N TYR A 164 15.67 -7.02 -4.62
CA TYR A 164 15.53 -5.67 -4.10
C TYR A 164 16.03 -5.53 -2.65
N MET A 165 15.83 -6.54 -1.81
CA MET A 165 16.38 -6.55 -0.44
C MET A 165 17.91 -6.49 -0.46
N ASN A 166 18.57 -7.20 -1.38
CA ASN A 166 20.03 -7.14 -1.54
C ASN A 166 20.55 -5.76 -1.98
N ARG A 167 19.71 -4.91 -2.58
CA ARG A 167 20.10 -3.53 -2.95
C ARG A 167 20.08 -2.56 -1.76
N LEU A 168 19.50 -2.95 -0.63
CA LEU A 168 19.60 -2.20 0.63
C LEU A 168 20.95 -2.40 1.33
N GLY A 169 21.70 -3.47 0.99
CA GLY A 169 22.98 -3.80 1.58
C GLY A 169 24.20 -3.30 0.79
N ASN A 170 25.09 -2.61 1.51
CA ASN A 170 26.44 -2.14 1.17
C ASN A 170 26.53 -0.95 0.18
N ASP A 171 27.03 0.17 0.69
CA ASP A 171 28.10 0.90 0.01
C ASP A 171 29.45 0.24 0.38
#